data_AF-B3S700-F1
#
_entry.id   AF-B3S700-F1
#
_cell.length_a   1.000
_cell.length_b   1.000
_cell.length_c   1.000
_cell.angle_alpha   90.00
_cell.angle_beta   90.00
_cell.angle_gamma   90.00
#
_symmetry.space_group_name_H-M   'P 1'
#
loop_
_entity.id
_entity.type
_entity.pdbx_description
1 polymer ?
#
loop_
_entity_poly.entity_id
_entity_poly.type
_entity_poly.pdbx_seq_one_letter_code
_entity_poly.pdbx_strand_id
1 'polypeptide(L)'
;MYENVKNWTRNVNLFQKDFIVIPINERSHWYLAVLCYPYLEKAVPREIITVSDKDSNPDDESSSSKMTGRSRHTGDSSIRISKSNNCHSCNFYRFITTFDRSCILVFDSLGCPRPAVFRNLRLYLSLEWKNKNEVSRKFNSETVPGYCPKIPHQNNDCDCGLYLLQYFESFFKNPFNDYTPPIHLRKWFNLDEVSNKRYDILEVIDQIRKK
;
A
#
# COMPACT_ATOMS: atom_id res chain seq x y z
N MET A 1 -18.58 5.85 -17.80
CA MET A 1 -17.21 5.82 -17.25
C MET A 1 -16.45 4.57 -17.70
N TYR A 2 -16.91 3.36 -17.39
CA TYR A 2 -16.25 2.12 -17.83
C TYR A 2 -16.11 1.99 -19.35
N GLU A 3 -17.16 2.26 -20.12
CA GLU A 3 -17.11 2.17 -21.59
C GLU A 3 -15.99 3.02 -22.22
N ASN A 4 -15.61 4.14 -21.59
CA ASN A 4 -14.55 5.02 -22.09
C ASN A 4 -13.15 4.38 -21.98
N VAL A 5 -12.97 3.41 -21.08
CA VAL A 5 -11.69 2.77 -20.77
C VAL A 5 -11.70 1.25 -20.96
N LYS A 6 -12.84 0.68 -21.36
CA LYS A 6 -13.05 -0.76 -21.57
C LYS A 6 -11.99 -1.40 -22.48
N ASN A 7 -11.52 -0.66 -23.48
CA ASN A 7 -10.54 -1.16 -24.43
C ASN A 7 -9.09 -1.08 -23.92
N TRP A 8 -8.80 -0.38 -22.81
CA TRP A 8 -7.44 -0.28 -22.25
C TRP A 8 -6.89 -1.65 -21.81
N THR A 9 -7.78 -2.55 -21.40
CA THR A 9 -7.47 -3.90 -20.92
C THR A 9 -7.90 -4.98 -21.93
N ARG A 10 -8.05 -4.63 -23.21
CA ARG A 10 -8.50 -5.59 -24.24
C ARG A 10 -7.61 -6.84 -24.26
N ASN A 11 -6.30 -6.65 -24.22
CA ASN A 11 -5.29 -7.72 -24.34
C ASN A 11 -4.53 -8.01 -23.04
N VAL A 12 -5.01 -7.50 -21.89
CA VAL A 12 -4.35 -7.69 -20.60
C VAL A 12 -5.40 -8.11 -19.57
N ASN A 13 -5.14 -9.21 -18.86
CA ASN A 13 -5.96 -9.61 -17.72
C ASN A 13 -5.42 -8.98 -16.44
N LEU A 14 -6.17 -8.02 -15.89
CA LEU A 14 -5.84 -7.34 -14.64
C LEU A 14 -5.82 -8.29 -13.43
N PHE A 15 -6.66 -9.32 -13.44
CA PHE A 15 -6.82 -10.28 -12.35
C PHE A 15 -5.77 -11.40 -12.38
N GLN A 16 -4.70 -11.24 -13.17
CA GLN A 16 -3.51 -12.09 -13.14
C GLN A 16 -2.27 -11.31 -12.69
N LYS A 17 -2.44 -10.06 -12.25
CA LYS A 17 -1.35 -9.20 -11.80
C LYS A 17 -1.33 -9.18 -10.28
N ASP A 18 -0.14 -9.12 -9.71
CA ASP A 18 0.06 -8.87 -8.29
C ASP A 18 -0.20 -7.40 -7.96
N PHE A 19 0.18 -6.50 -8.86
CA PHE A 19 0.01 -5.06 -8.68
C PHE A 19 -0.54 -4.39 -9.93
N ILE A 20 -1.47 -3.47 -9.75
CA ILE A 20 -1.93 -2.54 -10.77
C ILE A 20 -1.67 -1.13 -10.26
N VAL A 21 -0.75 -0.43 -10.93
CA VAL A 21 -0.31 0.90 -10.56
C VAL A 21 -1.10 1.92 -11.35
N ILE A 22 -1.68 2.89 -10.66
CA ILE A 22 -2.61 3.86 -11.23
C ILE A 22 -2.16 5.27 -10.76
N PRO A 23 -1.35 5.99 -11.56
CA PRO A 23 -1.08 7.40 -11.29
C PRO A 23 -2.35 8.21 -11.52
N ILE A 24 -2.69 9.09 -10.58
CA ILE A 24 -3.91 9.90 -10.63
C ILE A 24 -3.53 11.36 -10.55
N ASN A 25 -4.11 12.16 -11.44
CA ASN A 25 -4.05 13.62 -11.40
C ASN A 25 -5.47 14.17 -11.22
N GLU A 26 -5.70 14.89 -10.14
CA GLU A 26 -6.93 15.64 -9.90
C GLU A 26 -6.57 17.09 -9.57
N ARG A 27 -7.03 18.04 -10.39
CA ARG A 27 -6.83 19.49 -10.17
C ARG A 27 -5.35 19.86 -9.96
N SER A 28 -4.47 19.36 -10.82
CA SER A 28 -3.03 19.59 -10.78
C SER A 28 -2.29 18.98 -9.58
N HIS A 29 -2.95 18.08 -8.83
CA HIS A 29 -2.34 17.31 -7.76
C HIS A 29 -2.17 15.85 -8.17
N TRP A 30 -0.92 15.38 -8.15
CA TRP A 30 -0.56 14.00 -8.48
C TRP A 30 -0.49 13.13 -7.23
N TYR A 31 -1.04 11.93 -7.31
CA TYR A 31 -0.93 10.92 -6.26
C TYR A 31 -1.02 9.51 -6.86
N LEU A 32 -0.65 8.50 -6.07
CA LEU A 32 -0.52 7.12 -6.55
C LEU A 32 -1.60 6.24 -5.91
N ALA A 33 -2.33 5.49 -6.73
CA ALA A 33 -3.09 4.34 -6.26
C ALA A 33 -2.42 3.03 -6.71
N VAL A 34 -2.40 2.03 -5.84
CA VAL A 34 -1.91 0.68 -6.16
C VAL A 34 -2.96 -0.33 -5.72
N LEU A 35 -3.49 -1.10 -6.68
CA LEU A 35 -4.32 -2.27 -6.38
C LEU A 35 -3.41 -3.48 -6.20
N CYS A 36 -3.44 -4.07 -5.02
CA CYS A 36 -2.64 -5.23 -4.65
C CYS A 36 -3.49 -6.50 -4.75
N TYR A 37 -2.90 -7.56 -5.30
CA TYR A 37 -3.44 -8.91 -5.41
C TYR A 37 -4.94 -8.99 -5.77
N PRO A 38 -5.39 -8.33 -6.86
CA PRO A 38 -6.79 -8.28 -7.26
C PRO A 38 -7.45 -9.65 -7.46
N TYR A 39 -6.66 -10.70 -7.65
CA TYR A 39 -7.14 -12.07 -7.79
C TYR A 39 -7.56 -12.70 -6.45
N LEU A 40 -7.05 -12.26 -5.30
CA LEU A 40 -7.35 -12.84 -3.99
C LEU A 40 -8.76 -12.47 -3.49
N GLU A 41 -9.55 -13.48 -3.10
CA GLU A 41 -10.85 -13.28 -2.44
C GLU A 41 -10.73 -13.22 -0.91
N LYS A 42 -9.69 -13.85 -0.37
CA LYS A 42 -9.37 -13.88 1.06
C LYS A 42 -7.88 -13.64 1.23
N ALA A 43 -7.50 -13.15 2.40
CA ALA A 43 -6.09 -13.01 2.74
C ALA A 43 -5.40 -14.39 2.79
N VAL A 44 -4.18 -14.47 2.28
CA VAL A 44 -3.36 -15.70 2.27
C VAL A 44 -2.07 -15.45 3.05
N PRO A 45 -1.60 -16.41 3.88
CA PRO A 45 -0.31 -16.28 4.56
C PRO A 45 0.84 -16.20 3.55
N ARG A 46 1.79 -15.28 3.76
CA ARG A 46 2.98 -15.12 2.91
C ARG A 46 4.21 -15.78 3.54
N GLU A 47 4.59 -15.41 4.77
CA GLU A 47 5.76 -15.96 5.47
C GLU A 47 5.61 -15.95 7.01
N ILE A 48 6.40 -16.80 7.69
CA ILE A 48 6.60 -16.78 9.14
C ILE A 48 7.98 -16.15 9.43
N ILE A 49 8.00 -14.92 9.93
CA ILE A 49 9.22 -14.23 10.34
C ILE A 49 9.54 -14.62 11.79
N THR A 50 10.75 -15.13 12.05
CA THR A 50 11.30 -15.26 13.40
C THR A 50 12.00 -13.96 13.79
N VAL A 51 11.46 -13.25 14.78
CA VAL A 51 12.11 -12.07 15.36
C VAL A 51 12.74 -12.47 16.68
N SER A 52 14.04 -12.19 16.84
CA SER A 52 14.71 -12.23 18.14
C SER A 52 14.55 -10.88 18.84
N ASP A 53 14.17 -10.88 20.12
CA ASP A 53 13.91 -9.66 20.92
C ASP A 53 15.17 -8.78 21.19
N LYS A 54 16.29 -8.97 20.48
CA LYS A 54 17.50 -8.15 20.65
C LYS A 54 17.48 -6.82 19.88
N ASP A 55 16.48 -6.58 19.03
CA ASP A 55 16.43 -5.41 18.14
C ASP A 55 15.42 -4.31 18.57
N SER A 56 14.79 -4.43 19.75
CA SER A 56 13.95 -3.35 20.30
C SER A 56 14.79 -2.32 21.03
N ASN A 57 15.08 -1.20 20.35
CA ASN A 57 15.58 0.03 20.97
C ASN A 57 14.47 0.65 21.86
N PRO A 58 14.73 1.04 23.13
CA PRO A 58 13.66 1.45 24.06
C PRO A 58 13.09 2.87 23.86
N ASP A 59 13.59 3.65 22.91
CA ASP A 59 13.27 5.09 22.84
C ASP A 59 12.12 5.39 21.88
N ASP A 60 10.89 5.06 22.27
CA ASP A 60 9.68 5.64 21.67
C ASP A 60 8.49 5.60 22.67
N GLU A 61 8.67 6.21 23.84
CA GLU A 61 7.57 6.59 24.74
C GLU A 61 7.60 8.11 25.04
N SER A 62 6.75 8.87 24.34
CA SER A 62 5.93 9.96 24.91
C SER A 62 4.88 10.34 23.85
N SER A 63 3.57 10.33 24.12
CA SER A 63 2.93 11.17 25.13
C SER A 63 1.54 10.62 25.45
N SER A 64 1.23 10.58 26.75
CA SER A 64 -0.09 10.28 27.28
C SER A 64 -1.09 11.41 27.01
N SER A 65 -2.31 11.08 26.58
CA SER A 65 -3.51 11.75 27.10
C SER A 65 -4.80 10.96 26.83
N LYS A 66 -5.30 10.36 27.92
CA LYS A 66 -6.70 10.22 28.38
C LYS A 66 -7.73 9.51 27.47
N MET A 67 -8.16 8.35 27.97
CA MET A 67 -9.35 7.60 27.55
C MET A 67 -10.66 8.33 27.91
N THR A 68 -11.60 8.36 26.97
CA THR A 68 -13.04 8.16 27.24
C THR A 68 -13.73 7.46 26.05
N GLY A 69 -14.38 6.33 26.31
CA GLY A 69 -15.66 5.93 25.66
C GLY A 69 -15.70 5.34 24.24
N ARG A 70 -15.84 3.99 24.20
CA ARG A 70 -16.71 3.18 23.31
C ARG A 70 -16.50 3.25 21.78
N SER A 71 -15.93 2.18 21.19
CA SER A 71 -16.37 1.70 19.87
C SER A 71 -16.08 0.22 19.64
N ARG A 72 -16.97 -0.40 18.86
CA ARG A 72 -17.22 -1.82 18.66
C ARG A 72 -16.04 -2.53 17.98
N HIS A 73 -15.70 -3.71 18.52
CA HIS A 73 -14.82 -4.67 17.88
C HIS A 73 -15.33 -5.09 16.50
N THR A 74 -14.51 -4.89 15.47
CA THR A 74 -14.43 -5.79 14.33
C THR A 74 -12.96 -6.17 14.22
N GLY A 75 -12.63 -7.31 14.83
CA GLY A 75 -11.29 -7.86 14.84
C GLY A 75 -11.04 -8.61 13.54
N ASP A 76 -9.98 -8.24 12.85
CA ASP A 76 -9.17 -9.20 12.12
C ASP A 76 -7.72 -8.71 12.12
N SER A 77 -7.02 -9.03 13.22
CA SER A 77 -5.59 -8.76 13.38
C SER A 77 -4.84 -9.78 12.53
N SER A 78 -4.19 -9.34 11.45
CA SER A 78 -3.40 -10.21 10.58
C SER A 78 -2.14 -10.78 11.26
N ILE A 79 -1.82 -10.34 12.48
CA ILE A 79 -0.69 -10.86 13.24
C ILE A 79 -1.22 -11.91 14.23
N ARG A 80 -1.01 -13.19 13.92
CA ARG A 80 -1.17 -14.26 14.90
C ARG A 80 0.17 -14.47 15.61
N ILE A 81 0.21 -14.12 16.90
CA ILE A 81 1.38 -14.33 17.75
C ILE A 81 1.22 -15.72 18.40
N SER A 82 2.03 -16.69 18.00
CA SER A 82 2.16 -17.96 18.71
C SER A 82 3.41 -17.94 19.59
N LYS A 83 3.24 -18.10 20.91
CA LYS A 83 4.34 -18.27 21.86
C LYS A 83 4.72 -19.75 21.94
N SER A 84 6.02 -20.07 21.86
CA SER A 84 6.53 -21.39 22.23
C SER A 84 6.92 -21.37 23.71
N ASN A 85 6.19 -22.11 24.55
CA ASN A 85 6.56 -22.35 25.94
C ASN A 85 7.30 -23.70 26.03
N ASN A 86 8.61 -23.73 25.82
CA ASN A 86 9.39 -24.85 26.33
C ASN A 86 10.88 -24.52 26.50
N CYS A 87 11.42 -24.88 27.67
CA CYS A 87 12.83 -24.85 28.09
C CYS A 87 13.39 -23.52 28.64
N HIS A 88 13.91 -23.58 29.87
CA HIS A 88 14.56 -22.49 30.61
C HIS A 88 15.95 -22.07 30.06
N SER A 89 16.25 -22.29 28.78
CA SER A 89 17.46 -21.74 28.15
C SER A 89 17.35 -21.36 26.67
N CYS A 90 16.15 -21.33 26.06
CA CYS A 90 16.03 -20.95 24.66
C CYS A 90 15.69 -19.46 24.51
N ASN A 91 16.39 -18.77 23.62
CA ASN A 91 16.07 -17.40 23.20
C ASN A 91 14.58 -17.29 22.85
N PHE A 92 13.91 -16.24 23.34
CA PHE A 92 12.51 -15.99 23.02
C PHE A 92 12.41 -15.51 21.55
N TYR A 93 11.89 -16.37 20.67
CA TYR A 93 11.62 -16.03 19.28
C TYR A 93 10.14 -15.72 19.11
N ARG A 94 9.81 -14.57 18.53
CA ARG A 94 8.44 -14.25 18.13
C ARG A 94 8.23 -14.65 16.68
N PHE A 95 7.27 -15.53 16.42
CA PHE A 95 6.82 -15.86 15.08
C PHE A 95 5.76 -14.85 14.64
N ILE A 96 6.01 -14.14 13.52
CA ILE A 96 5.07 -13.20 12.91
C ILE A 96 4.66 -13.77 11.56
N THR A 97 3.37 -14.06 11.38
CA THR A 97 2.82 -14.42 10.07
C THR A 97 2.35 -13.16 9.34
N THR A 98 2.85 -12.92 8.13
CA THR A 98 2.37 -11.84 7.24
C THR A 98 1.32 -12.39 6.26
N PHE A 99 0.48 -11.51 5.70
CA PHE A 99 -0.62 -11.91 4.82
C PHE A 99 -0.68 -11.04 3.56
N ASP A 100 -0.77 -11.69 2.41
CA ASP A 100 -1.17 -11.07 1.16
C ASP A 100 -2.69 -10.96 1.10
N ARG A 101 -3.20 -9.83 0.60
CA ARG A 101 -4.64 -9.58 0.46
C ARG A 101 -4.94 -8.65 -0.70
N SER A 102 -6.14 -8.81 -1.25
CA SER A 102 -6.68 -7.83 -2.18
C SER A 102 -6.97 -6.52 -1.46
N CYS A 103 -6.34 -5.42 -1.86
CA CYS A 103 -6.61 -4.10 -1.29
C CYS A 103 -6.19 -2.97 -2.25
N ILE A 104 -6.73 -1.77 -2.01
CA ILE A 104 -6.33 -0.54 -2.70
C ILE A 104 -5.51 0.31 -1.73
N LEU A 105 -4.28 0.62 -2.10
CA LEU A 105 -3.43 1.57 -1.39
C LEU A 105 -3.48 2.92 -2.11
N VAL A 106 -3.58 4.01 -1.35
CA VAL A 106 -3.45 5.38 -1.88
C VAL A 106 -2.32 6.10 -1.16
N PHE A 107 -1.33 6.53 -1.93
CA PHE A 107 -0.20 7.32 -1.48
C PHE A 107 -0.37 8.76 -1.97
N ASP A 108 -0.65 9.66 -1.03
CA ASP A 108 -0.87 11.08 -1.29
C ASP A 108 0.05 11.91 -0.39
N SER A 109 1.00 12.62 -1.00
CA SER A 109 1.99 13.44 -0.30
C SER A 109 1.39 14.61 0.47
N LEU A 110 0.19 15.08 0.10
CA LEU A 110 -0.57 16.09 0.85
C LEU A 110 -1.47 15.49 1.93
N GLY A 111 -1.55 14.16 2.04
CA GLY A 111 -2.33 13.47 3.06
C GLY A 111 -3.85 13.66 2.94
N CYS A 112 -4.35 14.08 1.77
CA CYS A 112 -5.77 14.29 1.56
C CYS A 112 -6.52 12.95 1.43
N PRO A 113 -7.65 12.75 2.14
CA PRO A 113 -8.48 11.57 1.94
C PRO A 113 -9.02 11.47 0.51
N ARG A 114 -9.01 10.26 -0.07
CA ARG A 114 -9.46 10.01 -1.46
C ARG A 114 -10.60 8.96 -1.54
N PRO A 115 -11.77 9.19 -0.89
CA PRO A 115 -12.85 8.20 -0.87
C PRO A 115 -13.41 7.85 -2.27
N ALA A 116 -13.43 8.83 -3.18
CA ALA A 116 -13.88 8.63 -4.55
C ALA A 116 -13.03 7.62 -5.32
N VAL A 117 -11.72 7.56 -5.05
CA VAL A 117 -10.79 6.62 -5.69
C VAL A 117 -11.17 5.19 -5.33
N PHE A 118 -11.33 4.89 -4.04
CA PHE A 118 -11.72 3.54 -3.59
C PHE A 118 -13.06 3.10 -4.19
N ARG A 119 -14.05 4.00 -4.23
CA ARG A 119 -15.36 3.72 -4.83
C ARG A 119 -15.23 3.43 -6.33
N ASN A 120 -14.56 4.31 -7.07
CA ASN A 120 -14.48 4.22 -8.52
C ASN A 120 -13.67 3.02 -8.97
N LEU A 121 -12.58 2.68 -8.26
CA LEU A 121 -11.78 1.50 -8.58
C LEU A 121 -12.54 0.20 -8.31
N ARG A 122 -13.27 0.08 -7.20
CA ARG A 122 -14.14 -1.09 -6.95
C ARG A 122 -15.24 -1.23 -7.99
N LEU A 123 -15.86 -0.12 -8.41
CA LEU A 123 -16.85 -0.11 -9.48
C LEU A 123 -16.21 -0.56 -10.80
N TYR A 124 -15.04 -0.04 -11.15
CA TYR A 124 -14.30 -0.45 -12.33
C TYR A 124 -13.97 -1.95 -12.30
N LEU A 125 -13.44 -2.47 -11.19
CA LEU A 125 -13.14 -3.91 -11.04
C LEU A 125 -14.38 -4.78 -11.20
N SER A 126 -15.53 -4.35 -10.66
CA SER A 126 -16.78 -5.08 -10.81
C SER A 126 -17.23 -5.17 -12.27
N LEU A 127 -17.09 -4.07 -13.02
CA LEU A 127 -17.46 -4.01 -14.44
C LEU A 127 -16.47 -4.77 -15.32
N GLU A 128 -15.17 -4.62 -15.07
CA GLU A 128 -14.11 -5.35 -15.77
C GLU A 128 -14.22 -6.86 -15.54
N TRP A 129 -14.46 -7.28 -14.29
CA TRP A 129 -14.62 -8.70 -13.95
C TRP A 129 -15.82 -9.29 -14.68
N LYS A 130 -16.98 -8.62 -14.66
CA LYS A 130 -18.19 -9.05 -15.37
C LYS A 130 -17.99 -9.13 -16.89
N ASN A 131 -17.16 -8.26 -17.45
CA ASN A 131 -16.88 -8.25 -18.88
C ASN A 131 -15.93 -9.38 -19.31
N LYS A 132 -15.07 -9.86 -18.41
CA LYS A 132 -14.04 -10.86 -18.70
C LYS A 132 -14.37 -12.27 -18.18
N ASN A 133 -15.29 -12.38 -17.24
CA ASN A 133 -15.62 -13.62 -16.54
C ASN A 133 -17.14 -13.77 -16.43
N GLU A 134 -17.62 -15.00 -16.49
CA GLU A 134 -19.04 -15.34 -16.34
C GLU A 134 -19.46 -15.48 -14.86
N VAL A 135 -18.48 -15.68 -13.97
CA VAL A 135 -18.71 -15.89 -12.54
C VAL A 135 -18.91 -14.55 -11.82
N SER A 136 -19.89 -14.48 -10.94
CA SER A 136 -20.11 -13.30 -10.10
C SER A 136 -19.03 -13.18 -9.03
N ARG A 137 -18.44 -11.99 -8.90
CA ARG A 137 -17.50 -11.65 -7.83
C ARG A 137 -17.82 -10.26 -7.28
N LYS A 138 -17.79 -10.14 -5.94
CA LYS A 138 -18.04 -8.87 -5.26
C LYS A 138 -16.72 -8.12 -5.06
N PHE A 139 -16.72 -6.83 -5.39
CA PHE A 139 -15.64 -5.90 -5.09
C PHE A 139 -16.20 -4.77 -4.23
N ASN A 140 -16.14 -4.92 -2.91
CA ASN A 140 -16.63 -3.95 -1.94
C ASN A 140 -15.53 -3.62 -0.90
N SER A 141 -15.85 -2.86 0.14
CA SER A 141 -14.91 -2.50 1.19
C SER A 141 -14.46 -3.66 2.08
N GLU A 142 -15.18 -4.78 2.08
CA GLU A 142 -14.85 -5.98 2.85
C GLU A 142 -13.86 -6.85 2.05
N THR A 143 -14.13 -7.05 0.75
CA THR A 143 -13.31 -7.91 -0.13
C THR A 143 -12.08 -7.21 -0.66
N VAL A 144 -12.17 -5.90 -0.91
CA VAL A 144 -11.07 -5.04 -1.40
C VAL A 144 -11.04 -3.76 -0.57
N PRO A 145 -10.59 -3.84 0.70
CA PRO A 145 -10.45 -2.68 1.57
C PRO A 145 -9.51 -1.64 0.96
N GLY A 146 -9.72 -0.38 1.35
CA GLY A 146 -8.92 0.76 0.91
C GLY A 146 -8.13 1.31 2.08
N TYR A 147 -6.84 1.59 1.87
CA TYR A 147 -5.95 2.10 2.91
C TYR A 147 -5.17 3.32 2.41
N CYS A 148 -4.96 4.28 3.30
CA CYS A 148 -4.04 5.40 3.12
C CYS A 148 -2.88 5.23 4.12
N PRO A 149 -1.73 4.67 3.70
CA PRO A 149 -0.57 4.52 4.58
C PRO A 149 -0.06 5.85 5.11
N LYS A 150 0.53 5.86 6.30
CA LYS A 150 1.22 7.03 6.86
C LYS A 150 2.60 7.13 6.22
N ILE A 151 2.82 8.05 5.29
CA ILE A 151 4.01 8.12 4.44
C ILE A 151 4.79 9.43 4.64
N PRO A 152 5.98 9.61 4.02
CA PRO A 152 6.64 10.91 3.98
C PRO A 152 5.80 11.89 3.17
N HIS A 153 5.63 13.11 3.70
CA HIS A 153 4.77 14.15 3.13
C HIS A 153 5.60 15.25 2.47
N GLN A 154 5.03 15.89 1.44
CA GLN A 154 5.63 17.09 0.87
C GLN A 154 5.40 18.30 1.78
N ASN A 155 6.30 19.28 1.69
CA ASN A 155 6.22 20.55 2.41
C ASN A 155 5.99 21.76 1.48
N ASN A 156 5.73 21.53 0.19
CA ASN A 156 5.46 22.54 -0.83
C ASN A 156 4.24 22.12 -1.69
N ASP A 157 3.90 22.89 -2.72
CA ASP A 157 2.72 22.70 -3.57
C ASP A 157 3.01 22.13 -4.97
N CYS A 158 4.29 21.94 -5.34
CA CYS A 158 4.70 21.58 -6.70
C CYS A 158 5.41 20.22 -6.82
N ASP A 159 5.78 19.58 -5.70
CA ASP A 159 6.54 18.33 -5.70
C ASP A 159 5.69 17.06 -5.72
N CYS A 160 4.35 17.15 -5.77
CA CYS A 160 3.47 15.97 -5.71
C CYS A 160 3.78 14.92 -6.79
N GLY A 161 4.19 15.36 -7.98
CA GLY A 161 4.66 14.47 -9.04
C GLY A 161 5.98 13.73 -8.71
N LEU A 162 6.92 14.39 -8.01
CA LEU A 162 8.17 13.75 -7.59
C LEU A 162 7.92 12.72 -6.48
N TYR A 163 7.04 13.05 -5.54
CA TYR A 163 6.62 12.10 -4.51
C TYR A 163 5.90 10.89 -5.12
N LEU A 164 5.03 11.07 -6.12
CA LEU A 164 4.42 9.96 -6.87
C LEU A 164 5.49 9.02 -7.43
N LEU A 165 6.53 9.57 -8.08
CA LEU A 165 7.63 8.77 -8.62
C LEU A 165 8.44 8.06 -7.53
N GLN A 166 8.75 8.75 -6.43
CA GLN A 166 9.47 8.14 -5.29
C GLN A 166 8.64 7.05 -4.61
N TYR A 167 7.31 7.21 -4.47
CA TYR A 167 6.44 6.18 -3.92
C TYR A 167 6.43 4.94 -4.80
N PHE A 168 6.33 5.12 -6.12
CA PHE A 168 6.41 4.03 -7.08
C PHE A 168 7.76 3.30 -6.96
N GLU A 169 8.86 4.04 -6.96
CA GLU A 169 10.21 3.48 -6.88
C GLU A 169 10.43 2.72 -5.56
N SER A 170 10.04 3.31 -4.43
CA SER A 170 10.16 2.69 -3.11
C SER A 170 9.31 1.44 -2.98
N PHE A 171 8.10 1.43 -3.57
CA PHE A 171 7.20 0.29 -3.56
C PHE A 171 7.80 -0.96 -4.21
N PHE A 172 8.56 -0.80 -5.30
CA PHE A 172 9.15 -1.93 -6.01
C PHE A 172 10.59 -2.24 -5.58
N LYS A 173 11.36 -1.25 -5.11
CA LYS A 173 12.72 -1.50 -4.58
C LYS A 173 12.69 -2.12 -3.20
N ASN A 174 11.85 -1.59 -2.31
CA ASN A 174 11.75 -1.98 -0.90
C ASN A 174 10.28 -2.20 -0.53
N PRO A 175 9.66 -3.30 -1.02
CA PRO A 175 8.27 -3.60 -0.71
C PRO A 175 8.11 -3.79 0.80
N PHE A 176 7.06 -3.19 1.38
CA PHE A 176 6.71 -3.45 2.76
C PHE A 176 5.85 -4.72 2.84
N ASN A 177 6.07 -5.53 3.88
CA ASN A 177 5.52 -6.88 3.99
C ASN A 177 4.22 -6.96 4.78
N ASP A 178 3.77 -5.85 5.38
CA ASP A 178 2.56 -5.81 6.19
C ASP A 178 1.54 -4.81 5.62
N TYR A 179 0.46 -5.36 5.06
CA TYR A 179 -0.69 -4.61 4.54
C TYR A 179 -1.78 -4.42 5.61
N THR A 180 -1.48 -4.73 6.88
CA THR A 180 -2.40 -4.57 8.00
C THR A 180 -2.48 -3.10 8.40
N PRO A 181 -3.69 -2.51 8.44
CA PRO A 181 -3.84 -1.17 8.99
C PRO A 181 -3.62 -1.16 10.51
N PRO A 182 -3.01 -0.09 11.06
CA PRO A 182 -2.42 1.05 10.36
C PRO A 182 -1.09 0.69 9.68
N ILE A 183 -0.93 1.09 8.42
CA ILE A 183 0.33 0.91 7.66
C ILE A 183 1.20 2.15 7.91
N HIS A 184 2.35 1.98 8.57
CA HIS A 184 3.26 3.07 8.95
C HIS A 184 4.55 3.03 8.13
N LEU A 185 4.73 4.02 7.27
CA LEU A 185 5.84 4.17 6.33
C LEU A 185 6.41 5.60 6.37
N ARG A 186 6.37 6.29 7.52
CA ARG A 186 6.81 7.70 7.62
C ARG A 186 8.30 7.92 7.30
N LYS A 187 9.10 6.87 7.39
CA LYS A 187 10.53 6.83 7.09
C LYS A 187 10.84 5.88 5.91
N TRP A 188 9.93 5.78 4.94
CA TRP A 188 10.06 4.82 3.83
C TRP A 188 11.28 5.10 2.93
N PHE A 189 11.66 6.36 2.80
CA PHE A 189 12.81 6.85 2.04
C PHE A 189 13.33 8.14 2.68
N ASN A 190 14.57 8.53 2.35
CA ASN A 190 15.11 9.82 2.75
C ASN A 190 14.52 10.92 1.87
N LEU A 191 14.13 12.05 2.46
CA LEU A 191 13.60 13.21 1.72
C LEU A 191 14.60 13.78 0.71
N ASP A 192 15.91 13.62 0.95
CA ASP A 192 16.96 14.01 0.00
C ASP A 192 16.81 13.29 -1.35
N GLU A 193 16.28 12.06 -1.36
CA GLU A 193 16.01 11.31 -2.61
C GLU A 193 14.96 12.01 -3.47
N VAL A 194 14.00 12.72 -2.86
CA VAL A 194 12.98 13.49 -3.59
C VAL A 194 13.54 14.84 -4.03
N SER A 195 14.29 15.51 -3.15
CA SER A 195 14.88 16.83 -3.43
C SER A 195 15.80 16.81 -4.64
N ASN A 196 16.60 15.75 -4.81
CA ASN A 196 17.51 15.61 -5.96
C ASN A 196 16.82 15.07 -7.22
N LYS A 197 15.62 14.49 -7.10
CA LYS A 197 15.00 13.71 -8.16
C LYS A 197 14.75 14.47 -9.47
N ARG A 198 14.51 15.80 -9.41
CA ARG A 198 14.41 16.62 -10.63
C ARG A 198 15.69 16.57 -11.46
N TYR A 199 16.82 16.69 -10.78
CA TYR A 199 18.14 16.63 -11.40
C TYR A 199 18.41 15.23 -11.94
N ASP A 200 18.14 14.19 -11.14
CA ASP A 200 18.32 12.79 -11.57
C ASP A 200 17.50 12.46 -12.82
N ILE A 201 16.23 12.91 -12.88
CA ILE A 201 15.37 12.74 -14.06
C ILE A 201 15.94 13.46 -15.28
N LEU A 202 16.42 14.70 -15.10
CA LEU A 202 17.04 15.45 -16.19
C LEU A 202 18.27 14.72 -16.74
N GLU A 203 19.14 14.20 -15.87
CA GLU A 203 20.31 13.43 -16.28
C GLU A 203 19.92 12.18 -17.07
N VAL A 204 18.90 11.44 -16.62
CA VAL A 204 18.40 10.25 -17.34
C VAL A 204 17.86 10.63 -18.72
N ILE A 205 17.10 11.72 -18.82
CA ILE A 205 16.58 12.21 -20.11
C ILE A 205 17.72 12.57 -21.06
N ASP A 206 18.74 13.28 -20.57
CA ASP A 206 19.90 13.66 -21.37
C ASP A 206 20.72 12.45 -21.83
N GLN A 207 20.87 11.43 -20.98
CA GLN A 207 21.53 10.17 -21.35
C GLN A 207 20.75 9.40 -22.42
N ILE A 208 19.42 9.35 -22.31
CA ILE A 208 18.57 8.70 -23.31
C ILE A 208 18.62 9.44 -24.64
N ARG A 209 18.59 10.78 -24.64
CA ARG A 209 18.64 11.61 -25.85
C ARG A 209 19.95 11.46 -26.64
N LYS A 210 21.05 11.14 -25.96
CA LYS A 210 22.38 10.96 -26.58
C LYS A 210 22.58 9.58 -27.23
N LYS A 211 21.67 8.63 -27.02
CA LYS A 211 21.66 7.31 -27.67
C LYS A 211 20.89 7.35 -28.97
#